data_AF-A0A2T2SYW3-F1
#
_entry.id   AF-A0A2T2SYW3-F1
#
_cell.length_a   1.000
_cell.length_b   1.000
_cell.length_c   1.000
_cell.angle_alpha   90.00
_cell.angle_beta   90.00
_cell.angle_gamma   90.00
#
_symmetry.space_group_name_H-M   'P 1'
#
loop_
_entity.id
_entity.type
_entity.pdbx_description
1 polymer ?
#
loop_
_entity_poly.entity_id
_entity_poly.type
_entity_poly.pdbx_seq_one_letter_code
_entity_poly.pdbx_strand_id
1 'polypeptide(L)'
;MSLSLLSARDGWMALAALAGLGALVGLGEVLRARGVAARTTRRLVHVGVSLFVAATPFLFARPLPVYGLAAVFTLINAGVLYRRSWPSIHEARPDSWGTVALPLSVLPALAATWSVTPDRLLAFQTAYLVLALADPAASWVGEGNSPEFQSQGSTVAGSLTFAGITFILTTSVLAVGVGEPGVLVAGIAVGTTLVATLVEAISHRGWDNLFVVAAVILPLVPIQGQALGLVHLGVALVAGAAFGGLAYATNALDERGAATGGLFAASLVGLGGWPWIMPGIVFFGLSSALTSIDWRDL
;
A
#
# COMPACT_ATOMS: atom_id res chain seq x y z
N MET A 1 -35.82 13.87 -6.65
CA MET A 1 -35.33 13.18 -5.43
C MET A 1 -34.44 14.17 -4.70
N SER A 2 -34.87 14.70 -3.55
CA SER A 2 -34.24 15.85 -2.90
C SER A 2 -32.86 15.51 -2.32
N LEU A 3 -31.93 16.47 -2.36
CA LEU A 3 -30.59 16.39 -1.74
C LEU A 3 -30.62 15.93 -0.28
N SER A 4 -31.71 16.19 0.44
CA SER A 4 -31.92 15.75 1.84
C SER A 4 -32.06 14.23 1.98
N LEU A 5 -32.71 13.55 1.03
CA LEU A 5 -32.89 12.10 1.08
C LEU A 5 -31.60 11.35 0.73
N LEU A 6 -30.79 11.90 -0.18
CA LEU A 6 -29.46 11.36 -0.51
C LEU A 6 -28.51 11.48 0.69
N SER A 7 -28.49 12.64 1.36
CA SER A 7 -27.68 12.85 2.57
C SER A 7 -28.09 11.94 3.73
N ALA A 8 -29.39 11.68 3.92
CA ALA A 8 -29.87 10.80 4.98
C ALA A 8 -29.50 9.34 4.71
N ARG A 9 -29.63 8.89 3.45
CA ARG A 9 -29.22 7.54 3.04
C ARG A 9 -27.72 7.31 3.26
N ASP A 10 -26.89 8.25 2.80
CA ASP A 10 -25.43 8.16 2.97
C ASP A 10 -25.05 8.11 4.46
N GLY A 11 -25.75 8.86 5.31
CA GLY A 11 -25.59 8.82 6.76
C GLY A 11 -25.92 7.45 7.36
N TRP A 12 -27.06 6.86 7.02
CA TRP A 12 -27.42 5.52 7.50
C TRP A 12 -26.45 4.44 7.02
N MET A 13 -26.00 4.53 5.77
CA MET A 13 -25.02 3.60 5.22
C MET A 13 -23.66 3.74 5.90
N ALA A 14 -23.23 4.96 6.22
CA ALA A 14 -22.00 5.19 6.98
C ALA A 14 -22.10 4.64 8.41
N LEU A 15 -23.24 4.79 9.08
CA LEU A 15 -23.48 4.19 10.40
C LEU A 15 -23.50 2.66 10.34
N ALA A 16 -24.14 2.07 9.33
CA ALA A 16 -24.14 0.63 9.12
C ALA A 16 -22.72 0.10 8.83
N ALA A 17 -21.94 0.82 8.03
CA ALA A 17 -20.53 0.52 7.77
C ALA A 17 -19.69 0.58 9.04
N LEU A 18 -19.85 1.62 9.87
CA LEU A 18 -19.17 1.76 11.15
C LEU A 18 -19.50 0.59 12.09
N ALA A 19 -20.77 0.22 12.19
CA ALA A 19 -21.22 -0.92 12.98
C ALA A 19 -20.66 -2.24 12.45
N GLY A 20 -20.65 -2.45 11.13
CA GLY A 20 -20.10 -3.65 10.50
C GLY A 20 -18.59 -3.80 10.70
N LEU A 21 -17.84 -2.72 10.54
CA LEU A 21 -16.39 -2.68 10.81
C LEU A 21 -16.10 -2.92 12.30
N GLY A 22 -16.89 -2.29 13.20
CA GLY A 22 -16.79 -2.53 14.64
C GLY A 22 -17.07 -3.99 15.00
N ALA A 23 -18.08 -4.61 14.39
CA ALA A 23 -18.42 -6.02 14.58
C ALA A 23 -17.30 -6.95 14.07
N LEU A 24 -16.68 -6.62 12.93
CA LEU A 24 -15.53 -7.37 12.41
C LEU A 24 -14.34 -7.35 13.38
N VAL A 25 -14.00 -6.18 13.91
CA VAL A 25 -12.93 -6.04 14.92
C VAL A 25 -13.31 -6.79 16.20
N GLY A 26 -14.54 -6.64 16.66
CA GLY A 26 -15.06 -7.35 17.83
C GLY A 26 -15.07 -8.87 17.66
N LEU A 27 -15.36 -9.37 16.46
CA LEU A 27 -15.25 -10.80 16.15
C LEU A 27 -13.81 -11.29 16.25
N GLY A 28 -12.85 -10.50 15.74
CA GLY A 28 -11.41 -10.80 15.91
C GLY A 28 -11.01 -10.94 17.37
N GLU A 29 -11.54 -10.06 18.24
CA GLU A 29 -11.32 -10.12 19.69
C GLU A 29 -11.95 -11.36 20.33
N VAL A 30 -13.20 -11.68 19.98
CA VAL A 30 -13.89 -12.87 20.49
C VAL A 30 -13.17 -14.15 20.08
N LEU A 31 -12.71 -14.25 18.83
CA LEU A 31 -11.94 -15.40 18.36
C LEU A 31 -10.63 -15.53 19.14
N ARG A 32 -9.96 -14.42 19.42
CA ARG A 32 -8.74 -14.40 20.22
C ARG A 32 -9.01 -14.86 21.65
N ALA A 33 -10.08 -14.37 22.28
CA ALA A 33 -10.51 -14.79 23.61
C ALA A 33 -10.87 -16.30 23.68
N ARG A 34 -11.28 -16.89 22.55
CA ARG A 34 -11.52 -18.33 22.38
C ARG A 34 -10.24 -19.13 22.06
N GLY A 35 -9.06 -18.51 22.10
CA GLY A 35 -7.77 -19.18 21.93
C GLY A 35 -7.21 -19.19 20.51
N VAL A 36 -7.84 -18.49 19.55
CA VAL A 36 -7.26 -18.33 18.20
C VAL A 36 -6.02 -17.43 18.30
N ALA A 37 -4.93 -17.83 17.63
CA ALA A 37 -3.68 -17.08 17.67
C ALA A 37 -3.85 -15.63 17.21
N ALA A 38 -3.26 -14.68 17.94
CA ALA A 38 -3.38 -13.24 17.67
C ALA A 38 -2.93 -12.83 16.25
N ARG A 39 -1.97 -13.55 15.66
CA ARG A 39 -1.55 -13.35 14.27
C ARG A 39 -2.66 -13.69 13.28
N THR A 40 -3.37 -14.79 13.51
CA THR A 40 -4.49 -15.22 12.66
C THR A 40 -5.67 -14.25 12.77
N THR A 41 -6.06 -13.85 13.98
CA THR A 41 -7.15 -12.89 14.15
C THR A 41 -6.82 -11.53 13.55
N ARG A 42 -5.57 -11.05 13.70
CA ARG A 42 -5.08 -9.83 13.02
C ARG A 42 -5.21 -9.94 11.50
N ARG A 43 -4.78 -11.05 10.89
CA ARG A 43 -4.94 -11.27 9.43
C ARG A 43 -6.40 -11.25 9.02
N LEU A 44 -7.29 -11.92 9.75
CA LEU A 44 -8.72 -11.96 9.43
C LEU A 44 -9.35 -10.55 9.45
N VAL A 45 -9.04 -9.76 10.48
CA VAL A 45 -9.51 -8.36 10.55
C VAL A 45 -8.92 -7.54 9.41
N HIS A 46 -7.62 -7.68 9.12
CA HIS A 46 -6.96 -6.98 8.01
C HIS A 46 -7.60 -7.30 6.65
N VAL A 47 -7.82 -8.59 6.36
CA VAL A 47 -8.51 -9.05 5.14
C VAL A 47 -9.89 -8.42 5.07
N GLY A 48 -10.69 -8.54 6.15
CA GLY A 48 -12.07 -8.06 6.16
C GLY A 48 -12.17 -6.54 5.99
N VAL A 49 -11.32 -5.76 6.66
CA VAL A 49 -11.30 -4.30 6.53
C VAL A 49 -10.85 -3.90 5.12
N SER A 50 -9.79 -4.52 4.59
CA SER A 50 -9.29 -4.21 3.25
C SER A 50 -10.29 -4.56 2.15
N LEU A 51 -10.98 -5.71 2.26
CA LEU A 51 -12.08 -6.08 1.36
C LEU A 51 -13.27 -5.11 1.47
N PHE A 52 -13.60 -4.69 2.69
CA PHE A 52 -14.63 -3.67 2.90
C PHE A 52 -14.25 -2.38 2.17
N VAL A 53 -13.01 -1.90 2.32
CA VAL A 53 -12.54 -0.69 1.65
C VAL A 53 -12.62 -0.84 0.12
N ALA A 54 -12.16 -1.96 -0.44
CA ALA A 54 -12.27 -2.25 -1.87
C ALA A 54 -13.73 -2.24 -2.37
N ALA A 55 -14.69 -2.64 -1.53
CA ALA A 55 -16.11 -2.68 -1.85
C ALA A 55 -16.83 -1.33 -1.64
N THR A 56 -16.18 -0.32 -1.03
CA THR A 56 -16.83 0.98 -0.76
C THR A 56 -17.43 1.69 -1.99
N PRO A 57 -16.86 1.61 -3.21
CA PRO A 57 -17.47 2.21 -4.40
C PRO A 57 -18.82 1.59 -4.78
N PHE A 58 -19.13 0.37 -4.32
CA PHE A 58 -20.44 -0.26 -4.52
C PHE A 58 -21.45 0.14 -3.44
N LEU A 59 -20.96 0.62 -2.30
CA LEU A 59 -21.79 1.05 -1.17
C LEU A 59 -22.12 2.53 -1.26
N PHE A 60 -21.14 3.38 -1.56
CA PHE A 60 -21.32 4.82 -1.54
C PHE A 60 -21.29 5.40 -2.96
N ALA A 61 -22.17 6.35 -3.24
CA ALA A 61 -22.18 7.05 -4.52
C ALA A 61 -21.05 8.09 -4.64
N ARG A 62 -20.48 8.53 -3.52
CA ARG A 62 -19.44 9.56 -3.43
C ARG A 62 -18.35 9.12 -2.45
N PRO A 63 -17.10 9.59 -2.62
CA PRO A 63 -15.99 9.22 -1.73
C PRO A 63 -16.07 9.85 -0.33
N LEU A 64 -16.84 10.92 -0.15
CA LEU A 64 -16.85 11.72 1.09
C LEU A 64 -17.18 10.91 2.37
N PRO A 65 -18.19 10.03 2.41
CA PRO A 65 -18.42 9.19 3.59
C PRO A 65 -17.25 8.27 3.92
N VAL A 66 -16.53 7.79 2.89
CA VAL A 66 -15.36 6.91 3.05
C VAL A 66 -14.18 7.66 3.67
N TYR A 67 -13.96 8.93 3.29
CA TYR A 67 -12.99 9.80 3.99
C TYR A 67 -13.31 9.93 5.48
N GLY A 68 -14.58 10.17 5.82
CA GLY A 68 -15.03 10.30 7.20
C GLY A 68 -14.77 9.02 8.00
N LEU A 69 -15.14 7.87 7.46
CA LEU A 69 -14.87 6.56 8.06
C LEU A 69 -13.37 6.34 8.26
N ALA A 70 -12.56 6.53 7.21
CA ALA A 70 -11.12 6.37 7.26
C ALA A 70 -10.48 7.27 8.34
N ALA A 71 -10.82 8.56 8.36
CA ALA A 71 -10.29 9.50 9.35
C ALA A 71 -10.64 9.10 10.79
N VAL A 72 -11.90 8.71 11.04
CA VAL A 72 -12.34 8.24 12.37
C VAL A 72 -11.58 6.98 12.78
N PHE A 73 -11.46 5.99 11.89
CA PHE A 73 -10.71 4.77 12.19
C PHE A 73 -9.22 5.03 12.41
N THR A 74 -8.59 5.90 11.62
CA THR A 74 -7.19 6.29 11.83
C THR A 74 -6.99 6.94 13.19
N LEU A 75 -7.85 7.90 13.57
CA LEU A 75 -7.74 8.60 14.85
C LEU A 75 -7.97 7.65 16.04
N ILE A 76 -8.97 6.77 15.97
CA ILE A 76 -9.22 5.77 17.01
C ILE A 76 -8.02 4.84 17.16
N ASN A 77 -7.53 4.25 16.07
CA ASN A 77 -6.39 3.32 16.12
C ASN A 77 -5.11 4.02 16.61
N ALA A 78 -4.86 5.27 16.19
CA ALA A 78 -3.72 6.05 16.66
C ALA A 78 -3.83 6.35 18.16
N GLY A 79 -5.02 6.69 18.65
CA GLY A 79 -5.28 6.92 20.08
C GLY A 79 -5.09 5.66 20.92
N VAL A 80 -5.55 4.50 20.44
CA VAL A 80 -5.35 3.20 21.11
C VAL A 80 -3.87 2.84 21.17
N LEU A 81 -3.14 2.99 20.05
CA LEU A 81 -1.69 2.75 19.96
C LEU A 81 -0.92 3.68 20.91
N TYR A 82 -1.22 4.98 20.91
CA TYR A 82 -0.54 5.98 21.74
C TYR A 82 -0.72 5.72 23.25
N ARG A 83 -1.93 5.35 23.67
CA ARG A 83 -2.23 5.09 25.09
C ARG A 83 -1.74 3.71 25.58
N ARG A 84 -1.10 2.90 24.72
CA ARG A 84 -0.79 1.47 24.97
C ARG A 84 -1.96 0.69 25.60
N SER A 85 -3.17 1.16 25.33
CA SER A 85 -4.40 0.61 25.88
C SER A 85 -4.85 -0.51 24.95
N TRP A 86 -5.40 -1.59 25.50
CA TRP A 86 -5.82 -2.80 24.79
C TRP A 86 -4.61 -3.66 24.34
N PRO A 87 -4.05 -4.46 25.28
CA PRO A 87 -3.00 -5.44 25.00
C PRO A 87 -3.38 -6.38 23.85
N SER A 88 -4.69 -6.58 23.65
CA SER A 88 -5.21 -7.51 22.66
C SER A 88 -4.84 -7.21 21.19
N ILE A 89 -4.72 -5.93 20.83
CA ILE A 89 -4.37 -5.51 19.47
C ILE A 89 -2.85 -5.44 19.27
N HIS A 90 -2.09 -5.24 20.35
CA HIS A 90 -0.66 -4.90 20.30
C HIS A 90 0.27 -6.05 20.72
N GLU A 91 -0.22 -7.10 21.38
CA GLU A 91 0.66 -8.17 21.90
C GLU A 91 1.44 -8.93 20.81
N ALA A 92 0.92 -9.06 19.59
CA ALA A 92 1.64 -9.76 18.52
C ALA A 92 2.81 -8.93 17.95
N ARG A 93 2.69 -7.60 17.94
CA ARG A 93 3.73 -6.63 17.50
C ARG A 93 3.48 -5.27 18.19
N PRO A 94 4.04 -5.02 19.38
CA PRO A 94 3.73 -3.85 20.20
C PRO A 94 3.99 -2.51 19.51
N ASP A 95 4.96 -2.47 18.60
CA ASP A 95 5.39 -1.27 17.88
C ASP A 95 4.88 -1.21 16.42
N SER A 96 3.90 -2.04 16.04
CA SER A 96 3.37 -2.04 14.67
C SER A 96 2.31 -0.96 14.47
N TRP A 97 2.55 -0.10 13.48
CA TRP A 97 1.65 0.94 13.02
C TRP A 97 0.57 0.43 12.06
N GLY A 98 0.49 -0.87 11.78
CA GLY A 98 -0.37 -1.43 10.73
C GLY A 98 -1.86 -1.13 10.89
N THR A 99 -2.35 -1.10 12.13
CA THR A 99 -3.75 -0.76 12.45
C THR A 99 -4.07 0.72 12.20
N VAL A 100 -3.07 1.60 12.24
CA VAL A 100 -3.18 3.02 11.90
C VAL A 100 -2.94 3.25 10.41
N ALA A 101 -1.92 2.59 9.84
CA ALA A 101 -1.48 2.75 8.47
C ALA A 101 -2.54 2.30 7.45
N LEU A 102 -3.29 1.24 7.73
CA LEU A 102 -4.36 0.77 6.84
C LEU A 102 -5.48 1.81 6.66
N PRO A 103 -6.19 2.29 7.70
CA PRO A 103 -7.21 3.31 7.49
C PRO A 103 -6.60 4.64 7.02
N LEU A 104 -5.36 4.95 7.42
CA LEU A 104 -4.65 6.13 6.95
C LEU A 104 -4.41 6.09 5.44
N SER A 105 -4.10 4.92 4.87
CA SER A 105 -3.82 4.78 3.43
C SER A 105 -5.03 5.12 2.55
N VAL A 106 -6.25 4.99 3.09
CA VAL A 106 -7.50 5.29 2.38
C VAL A 106 -7.59 6.76 2.00
N LEU A 107 -7.09 7.67 2.85
CA LEU A 107 -7.17 9.11 2.59
C LEU A 107 -6.41 9.53 1.32
N PRO A 108 -5.09 9.28 1.17
CA PRO A 108 -4.37 9.59 -0.06
C PRO A 108 -4.82 8.72 -1.24
N ALA A 109 -5.21 7.45 -1.01
CA ALA A 109 -5.73 6.60 -2.07
C ALA A 109 -6.98 7.19 -2.72
N LEU A 110 -7.98 7.59 -1.93
CA LEU A 110 -9.19 8.27 -2.42
C LEU A 110 -8.85 9.58 -3.12
N ALA A 111 -7.87 10.34 -2.62
CA ALA A 111 -7.50 11.64 -3.17
C ALA A 111 -6.84 11.51 -4.54
N ALA A 112 -6.06 10.45 -4.76
CA ALA A 112 -5.38 10.18 -6.03
C ALA A 112 -6.29 9.48 -7.06
N THR A 113 -7.38 8.85 -6.62
CA THR A 113 -8.22 7.97 -7.45
C THR A 113 -9.66 8.48 -7.57
N TRP A 114 -10.59 7.94 -6.78
CA TRP A 114 -12.03 8.14 -6.91
C TRP A 114 -12.45 9.61 -6.84
N SER A 115 -11.77 10.43 -6.03
CA SER A 115 -12.07 11.86 -5.91
C SER A 115 -11.66 12.66 -7.15
N VAL A 116 -10.76 12.13 -7.99
CA VAL A 116 -10.32 12.77 -9.23
C VAL A 116 -11.27 12.42 -10.37
N THR A 117 -11.50 11.13 -10.60
CA THR A 117 -12.42 10.63 -11.64
C THR A 117 -12.86 9.20 -11.31
N PRO A 118 -14.10 8.81 -11.66
CA PRO A 118 -14.54 7.41 -11.58
C PRO A 118 -13.64 6.42 -12.32
N ASP A 119 -12.95 6.82 -13.39
CA ASP A 119 -12.10 5.93 -14.18
C ASP A 119 -10.92 5.33 -13.38
N ARG A 120 -10.51 6.03 -12.30
CA ARG A 120 -9.42 5.57 -11.41
C ARG A 120 -9.90 4.62 -10.31
N LEU A 121 -11.19 4.27 -10.26
CA LEU A 121 -11.72 3.32 -9.28
C LEU A 121 -11.08 1.94 -9.40
N LEU A 122 -10.72 1.52 -10.61
CA LEU A 122 -10.02 0.25 -10.84
C LEU A 122 -8.66 0.21 -10.11
N ALA A 123 -7.91 1.33 -10.11
CA ALA A 123 -6.64 1.40 -9.39
C ALA A 123 -6.85 1.34 -7.87
N PHE A 124 -7.87 2.04 -7.36
CA PHE A 124 -8.26 2.00 -5.95
C PHE A 124 -8.62 0.58 -5.50
N GLN A 125 -9.51 -0.09 -6.24
CA GLN A 125 -9.96 -1.44 -5.91
C GLN A 125 -8.84 -2.46 -6.01
N THR A 126 -8.00 -2.39 -7.04
CA THR A 126 -6.83 -3.27 -7.18
C THR A 126 -5.90 -3.13 -5.98
N ALA A 127 -5.60 -1.90 -5.55
CA ALA A 127 -4.71 -1.65 -4.42
C ALA A 127 -5.21 -2.29 -3.12
N TYR A 128 -6.51 -2.17 -2.82
CA TYR A 128 -7.10 -2.77 -1.61
C TYR A 128 -7.35 -4.28 -1.74
N LEU A 129 -7.56 -4.82 -2.94
CA LEU A 129 -7.59 -6.27 -3.16
C LEU A 129 -6.21 -6.90 -2.96
N VAL A 130 -5.15 -6.26 -3.48
CA VAL A 130 -3.76 -6.68 -3.23
C VAL A 130 -3.46 -6.64 -1.74
N LEU A 131 -3.79 -5.54 -1.05
CA LEU A 131 -3.60 -5.43 0.39
C LEU A 131 -4.44 -6.47 1.17
N ALA A 132 -5.65 -6.78 0.71
CA ALA A 132 -6.54 -7.74 1.37
C ALA A 132 -6.06 -9.19 1.24
N LEU A 133 -5.44 -9.56 0.13
CA LEU A 133 -5.22 -10.97 -0.23
C LEU A 133 -3.74 -11.33 -0.32
N ALA A 134 -2.93 -10.52 -1.01
CA ALA A 134 -1.51 -10.81 -1.22
C ALA A 134 -0.72 -10.70 0.09
N ASP A 135 -0.95 -9.64 0.86
CA ASP A 135 -0.22 -9.37 2.11
C ASP A 135 -0.50 -10.41 3.23
N PRO A 136 -1.76 -10.75 3.55
CA PRO A 136 -2.04 -11.82 4.50
C PRO A 136 -1.57 -13.21 4.06
N ALA A 137 -1.61 -13.51 2.76
CA ALA A 137 -1.11 -14.78 2.23
C ALA A 137 0.42 -14.86 2.31
N ALA A 138 1.13 -13.78 1.96
CA ALA A 138 2.57 -13.68 2.05
C ALA A 138 3.05 -13.87 3.49
N SER A 139 2.40 -13.21 4.45
CA SER A 139 2.72 -13.40 5.87
C SER A 139 2.41 -14.82 6.37
N TRP A 140 1.34 -15.45 5.88
CA TRP A 140 1.00 -16.83 6.25
C TRP A 140 2.01 -17.85 5.72
N VAL A 141 2.35 -17.78 4.42
CA VAL A 141 3.34 -18.66 3.80
C VAL A 141 4.73 -18.39 4.39
N GLY A 142 5.08 -17.13 4.63
CA GLY A 142 6.36 -16.76 5.21
C GLY A 142 6.58 -17.37 6.59
N GLU A 143 5.54 -17.35 7.44
CA GLU A 143 5.59 -17.94 8.79
C GLU A 143 5.74 -19.47 8.79
N GLY A 144 5.12 -20.17 7.82
CA GLY A 144 5.17 -21.63 7.75
C GLY A 144 6.53 -22.20 7.37
N ASN A 145 7.43 -21.38 6.79
CA ASN A 145 8.66 -21.83 6.16
C ASN A 145 9.94 -21.50 6.95
N SER A 146 9.87 -20.94 8.16
CA SER A 146 11.07 -20.62 8.96
C SER A 146 10.82 -20.64 10.47
N PRO A 147 11.50 -21.51 11.26
CA PRO A 147 11.44 -21.51 12.72
C PRO A 147 12.09 -20.28 13.37
N GLU A 148 12.90 -19.51 12.62
CA GLU A 148 13.62 -18.31 13.06
C GLU A 148 12.81 -17.01 12.88
N PHE A 149 11.48 -17.08 12.99
CA PHE A 149 10.54 -15.97 12.78
C PHE A 149 10.55 -14.92 13.91
N GLN A 150 11.74 -14.52 14.36
CA GLN A 150 11.98 -13.45 15.32
C GLN A 150 12.53 -12.17 14.66
N SER A 151 12.98 -12.21 13.40
CA SER A 151 13.40 -11.00 12.68
C SER A 151 12.28 -10.48 11.77
N GLN A 152 12.03 -9.17 11.84
CA GLN A 152 10.90 -8.47 11.23
C GLN A 152 11.07 -8.25 9.71
N GLY A 153 11.41 -9.30 8.95
CA GLY A 153 11.69 -9.25 7.51
C GLY A 153 10.77 -10.11 6.65
N SER A 154 10.78 -9.85 5.34
CA SER A 154 10.11 -10.66 4.32
C SER A 154 10.93 -11.92 4.01
N THR A 155 10.28 -13.07 3.88
CA THR A 155 10.95 -14.31 3.41
C THR A 155 10.81 -14.43 1.91
N VAL A 156 11.74 -15.14 1.25
CA VAL A 156 11.65 -15.39 -0.20
C VAL A 156 10.31 -16.05 -0.57
N ALA A 157 9.87 -17.04 0.20
CA ALA A 157 8.58 -17.70 -0.02
C ALA A 157 7.39 -16.74 0.18
N GLY A 158 7.46 -15.85 1.18
CA GLY A 158 6.47 -14.80 1.41
C GLY A 158 6.39 -13.82 0.25
N SER A 159 7.52 -13.23 -0.18
CA SER A 159 7.55 -12.27 -1.28
C SER A 159 7.17 -12.89 -2.63
N LEU A 160 7.51 -14.16 -2.89
CA LEU A 160 7.03 -14.87 -4.08
C LEU A 160 5.51 -15.09 -4.05
N THR A 161 4.95 -15.40 -2.87
CA THR A 161 3.50 -15.51 -2.68
C THR A 161 2.81 -14.17 -2.91
N PHE A 162 3.36 -13.10 -2.33
CA PHE A 162 2.89 -11.73 -2.55
C PHE A 162 2.89 -11.37 -4.05
N ALA A 163 4.01 -11.61 -4.73
CA ALA A 163 4.17 -11.32 -6.15
C ALA A 163 3.18 -12.10 -7.01
N GLY A 164 3.03 -13.41 -6.77
CA GLY A 164 2.11 -14.26 -7.53
C GLY A 164 0.65 -13.81 -7.40
N ILE A 165 0.19 -13.54 -6.18
CA ILE A 165 -1.19 -13.08 -5.93
C ILE A 165 -1.40 -11.68 -6.51
N THR A 166 -0.44 -10.77 -6.31
CA THR A 166 -0.49 -9.40 -6.87
C THR A 166 -0.60 -9.42 -8.40
N PHE A 167 0.20 -10.27 -9.06
CA PHE A 167 0.16 -10.44 -10.51
C PHE A 167 -1.19 -10.95 -10.99
N ILE A 168 -1.72 -12.00 -10.35
CA ILE A 168 -3.03 -12.59 -10.69
C ILE A 168 -4.14 -11.56 -10.52
N LEU A 169 -4.18 -10.85 -9.37
CA LEU A 169 -5.22 -9.85 -9.09
C LEU A 169 -5.14 -8.69 -10.07
N THR A 170 -3.95 -8.13 -10.28
CA THR A 170 -3.75 -6.98 -11.18
C THR A 170 -4.14 -7.36 -12.61
N THR A 171 -3.69 -8.53 -13.10
CA THR A 171 -4.06 -9.04 -14.43
C THR A 171 -5.57 -9.23 -14.54
N SER A 172 -6.21 -9.86 -13.55
CA SER A 172 -7.65 -10.15 -13.57
C SER A 172 -8.49 -8.89 -13.59
N VAL A 173 -8.14 -7.90 -12.75
CA VAL A 173 -8.86 -6.63 -12.68
C VAL A 173 -8.68 -5.83 -13.98
N LEU A 174 -7.46 -5.78 -14.52
CA LEU A 174 -7.20 -5.08 -15.79
C LEU A 174 -7.86 -5.75 -17.00
N ALA A 175 -7.87 -7.09 -17.06
CA ALA A 175 -8.49 -7.85 -18.13
C ALA A 175 -10.02 -7.62 -18.18
N VAL A 176 -10.67 -7.54 -17.02
CA VAL A 176 -12.11 -7.26 -16.93
C VAL A 176 -12.40 -5.76 -17.13
N GLY A 177 -11.53 -4.88 -16.64
CA GLY A 177 -11.82 -3.46 -16.50
C GLY A 177 -11.42 -2.56 -17.67
N VAL A 178 -10.39 -2.92 -18.46
CA VAL A 178 -9.78 -1.99 -19.44
C VAL A 178 -9.92 -2.46 -20.89
N GLY A 179 -10.18 -3.75 -21.14
CA GLY A 179 -10.39 -4.27 -22.51
C GLY A 179 -9.16 -4.15 -23.43
N GLU A 180 -7.97 -3.93 -22.85
CA GLU A 180 -6.72 -3.73 -23.58
C GLU A 180 -6.11 -5.04 -24.12
N PRO A 181 -5.20 -4.98 -25.11
CA PRO A 181 -4.48 -6.15 -25.59
C PRO A 181 -3.77 -6.88 -24.45
N GLY A 182 -3.81 -8.22 -24.46
CA GLY A 182 -3.26 -9.04 -23.37
C GLY A 182 -1.78 -8.78 -23.05
N VAL A 183 -0.97 -8.40 -24.04
CA VAL A 183 0.44 -8.03 -23.85
C VAL A 183 0.57 -6.75 -23.01
N LEU A 184 -0.30 -5.75 -23.24
CA LEU A 184 -0.29 -4.50 -22.48
C LEU A 184 -0.70 -4.78 -21.02
N VAL A 185 -1.78 -5.54 -20.84
CA VAL A 185 -2.26 -5.97 -19.50
C VAL A 185 -1.16 -6.70 -18.74
N ALA A 186 -0.51 -7.68 -19.38
CA ALA A 186 0.57 -8.45 -18.76
C ALA A 186 1.76 -7.55 -18.39
N GLY A 187 2.18 -6.64 -19.27
CA GLY A 187 3.28 -5.72 -19.00
C GLY A 187 3.01 -4.79 -17.81
N ILE A 188 1.80 -4.23 -17.74
CA ILE A 188 1.37 -3.38 -16.62
C ILE A 188 1.32 -4.18 -15.32
N ALA A 189 0.77 -5.39 -15.36
CA ALA A 189 0.68 -6.27 -14.19
C ALA A 189 2.07 -6.67 -13.68
N VAL A 190 3.01 -7.00 -14.57
CA VAL A 190 4.42 -7.28 -14.19
C VAL A 190 5.04 -6.06 -13.52
N GLY A 191 4.98 -4.87 -14.15
CA GLY A 191 5.57 -3.66 -13.59
C GLY A 191 5.00 -3.30 -12.22
N THR A 192 3.67 -3.36 -12.08
CA THR A 192 2.97 -3.11 -10.80
C THR A 192 3.37 -4.12 -9.74
N THR A 193 3.47 -5.40 -10.11
CA THR A 193 3.88 -6.48 -9.19
C THR A 193 5.30 -6.28 -8.69
N LEU A 194 6.25 -5.93 -9.58
CA LEU A 194 7.64 -5.67 -9.19
C LEU A 194 7.75 -4.51 -8.19
N VAL A 195 7.07 -3.40 -8.47
CA VAL A 195 7.05 -2.23 -7.59
C VAL A 195 6.43 -2.57 -6.23
N ALA A 196 5.24 -3.19 -6.23
CA ALA A 196 4.55 -3.55 -4.99
C ALA A 196 5.32 -4.57 -4.15
N THR A 197 5.95 -5.57 -4.77
CA THR A 197 6.74 -6.59 -4.06
C THR A 197 8.00 -5.99 -3.45
N LEU A 198 8.69 -5.09 -4.17
CA LEU A 198 9.86 -4.42 -3.62
C LEU A 198 9.47 -3.51 -2.44
N VAL A 199 8.33 -2.82 -2.53
CA VAL A 199 7.80 -2.00 -1.44
C VAL A 199 7.40 -2.84 -0.24
N GLU A 200 6.78 -4.01 -0.42
CA GLU A 200 6.47 -4.95 0.66
C GLU A 200 7.74 -5.39 1.37
N ALA A 201 8.78 -5.80 0.63
CA ALA A 201 10.02 -6.32 1.19
C ALA A 201 10.81 -5.30 2.02
N ILE A 202 10.79 -4.01 1.65
CA ILE A 202 11.50 -2.94 2.39
C ILE A 202 10.65 -2.32 3.51
N SER A 203 9.33 -2.47 3.43
CA SER A 203 8.40 -1.92 4.42
C SER A 203 8.51 -2.66 5.74
N HIS A 204 8.42 -1.91 6.83
CA HIS A 204 8.60 -2.46 8.17
C HIS A 204 7.62 -1.83 9.15
N ARG A 205 7.43 -2.49 10.30
CA ARG A 205 6.55 -2.04 11.39
C ARG A 205 5.09 -1.80 10.97
N GLY A 206 4.61 -2.41 9.89
CA GLY A 206 3.21 -2.28 9.44
C GLY A 206 2.95 -1.07 8.52
N TRP A 207 4.00 -0.41 8.01
CA TRP A 207 3.87 0.65 7.02
C TRP A 207 3.61 0.15 5.59
N ASP A 208 3.84 -1.16 5.36
CA ASP A 208 3.39 -1.91 4.18
C ASP A 208 1.91 -1.63 3.86
N ASN A 209 1.05 -1.57 4.87
CA ASN A 209 -0.38 -1.25 4.73
C ASN A 209 -0.68 0.08 4.03
N LEU A 210 0.26 1.03 4.05
CA LEU A 210 0.16 2.30 3.34
C LEU A 210 0.96 2.29 2.05
N PHE A 211 2.21 1.85 2.11
CA PHE A 211 3.09 1.95 0.95
C PHE A 211 2.76 0.95 -0.15
N VAL A 212 2.26 -0.24 0.16
CA VAL A 212 1.77 -1.19 -0.86
C VAL A 212 0.60 -0.61 -1.64
N VAL A 213 -0.32 0.09 -0.96
CA VAL A 213 -1.44 0.77 -1.62
C VAL A 213 -0.93 1.83 -2.60
N ALA A 214 0.03 2.64 -2.16
CA ALA A 214 0.67 3.62 -3.03
C ALA A 214 1.43 2.96 -4.20
N ALA A 215 2.14 1.87 -3.93
CA ALA A 215 2.92 1.10 -4.91
C ALA A 215 2.07 0.49 -6.03
N VAL A 216 0.81 0.17 -5.75
CA VAL A 216 -0.15 -0.29 -6.76
C VAL A 216 -0.80 0.89 -7.50
N ILE A 217 -1.15 1.97 -6.80
CA ILE A 217 -1.81 3.14 -7.41
C ILE A 217 -0.86 3.89 -8.36
N LEU A 218 0.41 4.06 -7.97
CA LEU A 218 1.39 4.88 -8.69
C LEU A 218 1.66 4.43 -10.14
N PRO A 219 1.77 3.12 -10.45
CA PRO A 219 1.83 2.67 -11.83
C PRO A 219 0.46 2.72 -12.53
N LEU A 220 -0.62 2.27 -11.86
CA LEU A 220 -1.91 2.07 -12.52
C LEU A 220 -2.58 3.37 -12.95
N VAL A 221 -2.55 4.42 -12.12
CA VAL A 221 -3.25 5.68 -12.41
C VAL A 221 -2.69 6.41 -13.64
N PRO A 222 -1.37 6.63 -13.77
CA PRO A 222 -0.79 7.28 -14.95
C PRO A 222 -0.98 6.45 -16.22
N ILE A 223 -0.96 5.12 -16.13
CA ILE A 223 -1.18 4.22 -17.27
C ILE A 223 -2.64 4.31 -17.75
N GLN A 224 -3.61 4.28 -16.83
CA GLN A 224 -5.02 4.47 -17.15
C GLN A 224 -5.30 5.84 -17.78
N GLY A 225 -4.61 6.88 -17.31
CA GLY A 225 -4.69 8.22 -17.88
C GLY A 225 -3.88 8.43 -19.17
N GLN A 226 -3.29 7.37 -19.74
CA GLN A 226 -2.37 7.41 -20.89
C GLN A 226 -1.18 8.37 -20.73
N ALA A 227 -0.88 8.79 -19.49
CA ALA A 227 0.26 9.63 -19.15
C ALA A 227 1.56 8.82 -19.07
N LEU A 228 1.48 7.51 -18.83
CA LEU A 228 2.61 6.60 -18.79
C LEU A 228 2.39 5.41 -19.74
N GLY A 229 3.27 5.26 -20.73
CA GLY A 229 3.28 4.10 -21.62
C GLY A 229 4.08 2.92 -21.06
N LEU A 230 3.79 1.70 -21.53
CA LEU A 230 4.48 0.48 -21.08
C LEU A 230 6.00 0.54 -21.28
N VAL A 231 6.47 1.05 -22.42
CA VAL A 231 7.91 1.20 -22.71
C VAL A 231 8.54 2.16 -21.70
N HIS A 232 7.88 3.28 -21.38
CA HIS A 232 8.37 4.25 -20.41
C HIS A 232 8.41 3.67 -18.99
N LEU A 233 7.41 2.88 -18.60
CA LEU A 233 7.44 2.13 -17.33
C LEU A 233 8.65 1.18 -17.29
N GLY A 234 8.90 0.43 -18.36
CA GLY A 234 10.06 -0.46 -18.45
C GLY A 234 11.39 0.31 -18.31
N VAL A 235 11.54 1.41 -19.03
CA VAL A 235 12.72 2.30 -18.94
C VAL A 235 12.89 2.84 -17.52
N ALA A 236 11.81 3.29 -16.88
CA ALA A 236 11.83 3.79 -15.52
C ALA A 236 12.29 2.73 -14.51
N LEU A 237 11.77 1.51 -14.61
CA LEU A 237 12.16 0.40 -13.73
C LEU A 237 13.62 -0.02 -13.95
N VAL A 238 14.09 -0.07 -15.20
CA VAL A 238 15.50 -0.37 -15.52
C VAL A 238 16.42 0.72 -14.99
N ALA A 239 16.08 1.99 -15.19
CA ALA A 239 16.84 3.13 -14.68
C ALA A 239 16.91 3.12 -13.14
N GLY A 240 15.78 2.85 -12.48
CA GLY A 240 15.72 2.70 -11.02
C GLY A 240 16.56 1.53 -10.50
N ALA A 241 16.48 0.37 -11.16
CA ALA A 241 17.28 -0.79 -10.82
C ALA A 241 18.78 -0.54 -11.02
N ALA A 242 19.16 0.13 -12.11
CA ALA A 242 20.54 0.53 -12.35
C ALA A 242 21.05 1.51 -11.28
N PHE A 243 20.26 2.52 -10.93
CA PHE A 243 20.60 3.46 -9.86
C PHE A 243 20.77 2.75 -8.51
N GLY A 244 19.78 1.96 -8.09
CA GLY A 244 19.83 1.22 -6.83
C GLY A 244 20.99 0.23 -6.80
N GLY A 245 21.21 -0.52 -7.88
CA GLY A 245 22.32 -1.46 -8.01
C GLY A 245 23.69 -0.79 -7.93
N LEU A 246 23.87 0.37 -8.58
CA LEU A 246 25.10 1.17 -8.48
C LEU A 246 25.31 1.73 -7.07
N ALA A 247 24.25 2.26 -6.44
CA ALA A 247 24.32 2.79 -5.09
C ALA A 247 24.70 1.71 -4.07
N TYR A 248 24.19 0.49 -4.23
CA TYR A 248 24.56 -0.65 -3.42
C TYR A 248 25.99 -1.12 -3.71
N ALA A 249 26.37 -1.29 -4.98
CA ALA A 249 27.69 -1.78 -5.38
C ALA A 249 28.83 -0.85 -4.97
N THR A 250 28.55 0.45 -4.85
CA THR A 250 29.52 1.47 -4.39
C THR A 250 29.51 1.66 -2.87
N ASN A 251 28.68 0.90 -2.13
CA ASN A 251 28.43 1.07 -0.70
C ASN A 251 27.94 2.48 -0.32
N ALA A 252 27.32 3.20 -1.28
CA ALA A 252 26.72 4.50 -1.01
C ALA A 252 25.42 4.36 -0.21
N LEU A 253 24.68 3.26 -0.40
CA LEU A 253 23.46 2.92 0.33
C LEU A 253 23.48 1.45 0.76
N ASP A 254 22.84 1.15 1.89
CA ASP A 254 22.54 -0.23 2.30
C ASP A 254 21.46 -0.86 1.39
N GLU A 255 21.16 -2.14 1.58
CA GLU A 255 20.19 -2.87 0.73
C GLU A 255 18.82 -2.16 0.64
N ARG A 256 18.31 -1.70 1.79
CA ARG A 256 16.99 -1.04 1.87
C ARG A 256 17.03 0.36 1.29
N GLY A 257 18.09 1.11 1.55
CA GLY A 257 18.35 2.43 0.98
C GLY A 257 18.47 2.35 -0.54
N ALA A 258 19.19 1.36 -1.07
CA ALA A 258 19.35 1.13 -2.50
C ALA A 258 18.02 0.78 -3.17
N ALA A 259 17.20 -0.10 -2.57
CA ALA A 259 15.87 -0.42 -3.06
C ALA A 259 14.94 0.81 -3.05
N THR A 260 14.93 1.57 -1.95
CA THR A 260 14.13 2.80 -1.82
C THR A 260 14.57 3.86 -2.82
N GLY A 261 15.88 4.09 -2.95
CA GLY A 261 16.48 5.02 -3.89
C GLY A 261 16.22 4.62 -5.34
N GLY A 262 16.26 3.33 -5.65
CA GLY A 262 15.90 2.79 -6.96
C GLY A 262 14.43 3.01 -7.31
N LEU A 263 13.51 2.76 -6.38
CA LEU A 263 12.08 3.07 -6.54
C LEU A 263 11.85 4.58 -6.72
N PHE A 264 12.56 5.40 -5.96
CA PHE A 264 12.50 6.85 -6.10
C PHE A 264 12.99 7.29 -7.49
N ALA A 265 14.15 6.81 -7.94
CA ALA A 265 14.68 7.08 -9.28
C ALA A 265 13.71 6.62 -10.39
N ALA A 266 13.13 5.42 -10.26
CA ALA A 266 12.10 4.93 -11.17
C ALA A 266 10.89 5.87 -11.20
N SER A 267 10.44 6.39 -10.05
CA SER A 267 9.31 7.32 -10.00
C SER A 267 9.61 8.65 -10.69
N LEU A 268 10.83 9.19 -10.57
CA LEU A 268 11.23 10.43 -11.25
C LEU A 268 11.25 10.24 -12.77
N VAL A 269 11.81 9.13 -13.25
CA VAL A 269 11.87 8.82 -14.69
C VAL A 269 10.49 8.53 -15.25
N GLY A 270 9.68 7.75 -14.53
CA GLY A 270 8.37 7.30 -15.00
C GLY A 270 7.28 8.37 -14.95
N LEU A 271 7.22 9.17 -13.88
CA LEU A 271 6.08 10.09 -13.66
C LEU A 271 6.35 11.52 -14.11
N GLY A 272 7.61 11.94 -14.12
CA GLY A 272 7.96 13.34 -14.18
C GLY A 272 8.99 13.74 -15.24
N GLY A 273 9.78 12.79 -15.74
CA GLY A 273 10.85 13.05 -16.69
C GLY A 273 11.86 14.08 -16.17
N TRP A 274 12.53 14.79 -17.09
CA TRP A 274 13.57 15.76 -16.76
C TRP A 274 13.19 16.83 -15.72
N PRO A 275 11.99 17.43 -15.75
CA PRO A 275 11.57 18.41 -14.74
C PRO A 275 11.54 17.89 -13.30
N TRP A 276 11.39 16.59 -13.10
CA TRP A 276 11.38 15.96 -11.77
C TRP A 276 12.74 15.35 -11.41
N ILE A 277 13.48 14.87 -12.41
CA ILE A 277 14.84 14.33 -12.23
C ILE A 277 15.80 15.42 -11.73
N MET A 278 15.75 16.62 -12.31
CA MET A 278 16.70 17.70 -11.98
C MET A 278 16.62 18.16 -10.52
N PRO A 279 15.44 18.47 -9.94
CA PRO A 279 15.33 18.77 -8.50
C PRO A 279 15.82 17.62 -7.61
N GLY A 280 15.57 16.37 -7.99
CA GLY A 280 16.07 15.21 -7.26
C GLY A 280 17.60 15.15 -7.24
N ILE A 281 18.25 15.29 -8.41
CA ILE A 281 19.71 15.33 -8.52
C ILE A 281 20.28 16.50 -7.69
N VAL A 282 19.68 17.68 -7.79
CA VAL A 282 20.12 18.87 -7.05
C VAL A 282 19.96 18.65 -5.54
N PHE A 283 18.82 18.14 -5.08
CA PHE A 283 18.58 17.87 -3.66
C PHE A 283 19.59 16.87 -3.09
N PHE A 284 19.78 15.72 -3.74
CA PHE A 284 20.73 14.71 -3.28
C PHE A 284 22.18 15.19 -3.39
N GLY A 285 22.54 15.87 -4.47
CA GLY A 285 23.89 16.44 -4.66
C GLY A 285 24.22 17.46 -3.58
N LEU A 286 23.31 18.40 -3.30
CA LEU A 286 23.48 19.40 -2.25
C LEU A 286 23.48 18.77 -0.86
N SER A 287 22.58 17.83 -0.57
CA SER A 287 22.55 17.13 0.72
C SER A 287 23.85 16.37 0.99
N SER A 288 24.40 15.72 -0.04
CA SER A 288 25.66 14.98 0.09
C SER A 288 26.85 15.93 0.29
N ALA A 289 26.91 17.02 -0.49
CA ALA A 289 27.92 18.07 -0.33
C ALA A 289 27.88 18.72 1.06
N LEU A 290 26.69 19.02 1.59
CA LEU A 290 26.51 19.57 2.94
C LEU A 290 26.93 18.59 4.04
N THR A 291 26.74 17.29 3.82
CA THR A 291 27.14 16.24 4.78
C THR A 291 28.66 16.04 4.79
N SER A 292 29.36 16.36 3.70
CA SER A 292 30.82 16.30 3.60
C SER A 292 31.56 17.49 4.23
N ILE A 293 30.85 18.54 4.65
CA ILE A 293 31.47 19.68 5.34
C ILE A 293 31.62 19.34 6.82
N ASP A 294 32.86 19.35 7.33
CA ASP A 294 33.10 19.29 8.77
C ASP A 294 32.82 20.67 9.36
N TRP A 295 31.63 20.81 9.94
CA TRP A 295 31.14 22.07 10.53
C TRP A 295 31.96 22.54 11.74
N ARG A 296 32.98 21.79 12.15
CA ARG A 296 33.92 22.16 13.22
C ARG A 296 35.06 23.06 12.73
N ASP A 297 35.27 23.17 11.42
CA ASP A 297 36.33 23.97 10.79
C ASP A 297 35.85 25.35 10.29
N LEU A 298 34.61 25.74 10.60
CA LEU A 298 33.97 27.03 10.28
C LEU A 298 33.69 27.84 11.54
#